data_AF-A0A972UIZ7-F1
#
_entry.id   AF-A0A972UIZ7-F1
#
_cell.length_a   1.000
_cell.length_b   1.000
_cell.length_c   1.000
_cell.angle_alpha   90.00
_cell.angle_beta   90.00
_cell.angle_gamma   90.00
#
_symmetry.space_group_name_H-M   'P 1'
#
loop_
_entity.id
_entity.type
_entity.pdbx_description
1 polymer ?
#
loop_
_entity_poly.entity_id
_entity_poly.type
_entity_poly.pdbx_seq_one_letter_code
_entity_poly.pdbx_strand_id
1 'polypeptide(L)'
;MTSWAALDNELARWRDDGRTPCFWWRDDDAIRKTDALDRLLTLNRRWRVPISLAVIPGLADPSLAGALDGRSDVAILQHGF
;
A
#
# COMPACT_ATOMS: atom_id res chain seq x y z
N MET A 1 -15.12 -11.24 12.02
CA MET A 1 -14.95 -10.51 10.74
C MET A 1 -15.74 -9.22 10.84
N THR A 2 -15.13 -8.09 10.51
CA THR A 2 -15.82 -6.80 10.45
C THR A 2 -16.61 -6.72 9.13
N SER A 3 -17.86 -6.27 9.17
CA SER A 3 -18.74 -6.22 7.99
C SER A 3 -18.59 -4.89 7.22
N TRP A 4 -19.04 -4.87 5.96
CA TRP A 4 -19.14 -3.63 5.19
C TRP A 4 -20.03 -2.57 5.88
N ALA A 5 -21.14 -3.00 6.48
CA ALA A 5 -22.01 -2.11 7.25
C ALA A 5 -21.29 -1.46 8.44
N ALA A 6 -20.37 -2.18 9.10
CA ALA A 6 -19.58 -1.61 10.18
C ALA A 6 -18.60 -0.54 9.68
N LEU A 7 -18.01 -0.74 8.49
CA LEU A 7 -17.17 0.27 7.85
C LEU A 7 -17.99 1.51 7.47
N ASP A 8 -19.14 1.33 6.83
CA ASP A 8 -20.02 2.45 6.43
C ASP A 8 -20.45 3.30 7.63
N ASN A 9 -20.80 2.63 8.74
CA ASN A 9 -21.17 3.31 9.98
C ASN A 9 -20.01 4.13 10.56
N GLU A 10 -18.79 3.62 10.50
CA GLU A 10 -17.62 4.37 10.99
C GLU A 10 -17.28 5.56 10.08
N LEU A 11 -17.33 5.38 8.76
CA LEU A 11 -17.11 6.47 7.80
C LEU A 11 -18.19 7.56 7.93
N ALA A 12 -19.43 7.18 8.26
CA ALA A 12 -20.49 8.13 8.54
C ALA A 12 -20.17 9.00 9.78
N ARG A 13 -19.65 8.38 10.86
CA ARG A 13 -19.22 9.13 12.06
C ARG A 13 -18.10 10.11 11.77
N TRP A 14 -17.11 9.72 10.96
CA TRP A 14 -16.03 10.62 10.56
C TRP A 14 -16.57 11.82 9.78
N ARG A 15 -17.53 11.59 8.88
CA ARG A 15 -18.18 12.66 8.14
C ARG A 15 -18.96 13.60 9.06
N ASP A 16 -19.70 13.06 10.02
CA ASP A 16 -20.48 13.85 11.00
C ASP A 16 -19.54 14.72 11.87
N ASP A 17 -18.33 14.23 12.15
CA ASP A 17 -17.26 14.98 12.82
C ASP A 17 -16.48 15.93 11.89
N GLY A 18 -16.87 16.08 10.62
CA GLY A 18 -16.19 16.94 9.64
C GLY A 18 -14.81 16.44 9.23
N ARG A 19 -14.50 15.15 9.43
CA ARG A 19 -13.23 14.52 9.10
C ARG A 19 -13.31 13.80 7.75
N THR A 20 -12.24 13.89 6.97
CA THR A 20 -12.09 13.10 5.74
C THR A 20 -11.15 11.93 5.99
N PRO A 21 -11.59 10.68 5.78
CA PRO A 21 -10.73 9.52 5.91
C PRO A 21 -9.63 9.52 4.84
N CYS A 22 -8.40 9.22 5.26
CA CYS A 22 -7.27 9.04 4.36
C CYS A 22 -7.00 7.54 4.20
N PHE A 23 -6.99 7.08 2.95
CA PHE A 23 -6.71 5.69 2.62
C PHE A 23 -5.34 5.55 1.96
N TRP A 24 -4.66 4.46 2.28
CA TRP A 24 -3.42 4.03 1.65
C TRP A 24 -3.44 2.51 1.53
N TRP A 25 -2.69 1.97 0.58
CA TRP A 25 -2.55 0.52 0.38
C TRP A 25 -1.28 0.00 1.04
N ARG A 26 -1.37 -1.20 1.60
CA ARG A 26 -0.21 -1.96 2.08
C ARG A 26 -0.13 -3.26 1.30
N ASP A 27 1.06 -3.59 0.82
CA ASP A 27 1.37 -4.93 0.29
C ASP A 27 2.49 -5.52 1.15
N ASP A 28 2.31 -6.76 1.56
CA ASP A 28 3.16 -7.43 2.55
C ASP A 28 4.11 -8.40 1.86
N ASP A 29 5.22 -8.70 2.53
CA ASP A 29 6.22 -9.68 2.08
C ASP A 29 6.79 -9.37 0.68
N ALA A 30 6.96 -8.09 0.36
CA ALA A 30 7.56 -7.66 -0.90
C ALA A 30 9.05 -8.01 -0.92
N ILE A 31 9.42 -9.00 -1.73
CA ILE A 31 10.81 -9.50 -1.84
C ILE A 31 11.40 -9.39 -3.25
N ARG A 32 10.55 -9.29 -4.28
CA ARG A 32 10.99 -9.22 -5.69
C ARG A 32 9.93 -8.55 -6.55
N LYS A 33 10.30 -8.18 -7.77
CA LYS A 33 9.32 -7.77 -8.79
C LYS A 33 8.39 -8.94 -9.14
N THR A 34 7.09 -8.65 -9.21
CA THR A 34 6.07 -9.60 -9.66
C THR A 34 5.05 -8.87 -10.54
N ASP A 35 4.29 -9.62 -11.35
CA ASP A 35 3.19 -9.04 -12.14
C ASP A 35 2.12 -8.38 -11.25
N ALA A 36 1.91 -8.92 -10.05
CA ALA A 36 1.01 -8.34 -9.06
C ALA A 36 1.51 -6.99 -8.55
N LEU A 37 2.80 -6.88 -8.25
CA LEU A 37 3.43 -5.61 -7.87
C LEU A 37 3.35 -4.59 -9.01
N ASP A 38 3.59 -4.99 -10.25
CA ASP A 38 3.47 -4.11 -11.42
C ASP A 38 2.04 -3.57 -11.59
N ARG A 39 1.05 -4.44 -11.39
CA ARG A 39 -0.36 -4.03 -11.39
C ARG A 39 -0.66 -3.05 -10.25
N LEU A 40 -0.17 -3.32 -9.05
CA LEU A 40 -0.36 -2.45 -7.88
C LEU A 40 0.24 -1.06 -8.13
N LEU A 41 1.48 -1.01 -8.62
CA LEU A 41 2.18 0.22 -8.98
C LEU A 41 1.46 1.01 -10.11
N THR A 42 0.83 0.30 -11.05
CA THR A 42 0.00 0.90 -12.11
C THR A 42 -1.27 1.52 -11.54
N LEU A 43 -1.95 0.81 -10.63
CA LEU A 43 -3.15 1.30 -9.96
C LEU A 43 -2.86 2.51 -9.07
N ASN A 44 -1.73 2.51 -8.36
CA ASN A 44 -1.30 3.64 -7.55
C ASN A 44 -1.10 4.89 -8.39
N ARG A 45 -0.44 4.80 -9.56
CA ARG A 45 -0.30 5.95 -10.47
C ARG A 45 -1.65 6.43 -10.98
N ARG A 46 -2.55 5.51 -11.35
CA ARG A 46 -3.87 5.84 -11.90
C ARG A 46 -4.76 6.56 -10.88
N TRP A 47 -4.79 6.08 -9.64
CA TRP A 47 -5.73 6.55 -8.61
C TRP A 47 -5.09 7.46 -7.57
N ARG A 48 -3.77 7.65 -7.65
CA ARG A 48 -2.96 8.46 -6.71
C ARG A 48 -3.13 8.02 -5.25
N VAL A 49 -3.40 6.73 -5.03
CA VAL A 49 -3.50 6.14 -3.69
C VAL A 49 -2.10 5.77 -3.21
N PRO A 50 -1.60 6.33 -2.10
CA PRO A 50 -0.27 6.01 -1.59
C PRO A 50 -0.11 4.51 -1.31
N ILE A 51 1.07 3.96 -1.59
CA ILE A 51 1.42 2.59 -1.24
C ILE A 51 2.50 2.60 -0.16
N SER A 52 2.35 1.72 0.83
CA SER A 52 3.46 1.28 1.68
C SER A 52 3.78 -0.18 1.40
N LEU A 53 4.97 -0.49 0.92
CA LEU A 53 5.44 -1.85 0.69
C LEU A 53 6.20 -2.35 1.93
N ALA A 54 5.72 -3.44 2.52
CA ALA A 54 6.40 -4.11 3.60
C ALA A 54 7.45 -5.06 3.01
N VAL A 55 8.73 -4.68 3.06
CA VAL A 55 9.84 -5.40 2.44
C VAL A 55 10.57 -6.25 3.47
N ILE A 56 10.85 -7.52 3.15
CA ILE A 56 11.70 -8.41 3.96
C ILE A 56 13.14 -8.27 3.46
N PRO A 57 14.04 -7.58 4.19
CA PRO A 57 15.37 -7.21 3.68
C PRO A 57 16.26 -8.40 3.28
N GLY A 58 16.26 -9.48 4.06
CA GLY A 58 17.08 -10.66 3.83
C GLY A 58 16.62 -11.52 2.64
N LEU A 59 15.41 -11.28 2.14
CA LEU A 59 14.85 -11.94 0.96
C LEU A 59 14.75 -11.02 -0.25
N ALA A 60 15.00 -9.71 -0.08
CA ALA A 60 14.87 -8.73 -1.14
C ALA A 60 15.92 -8.96 -2.24
N ASP A 61 15.47 -9.11 -3.48
CA ASP A 61 16.36 -9.24 -4.65
C ASP A 61 16.46 -7.93 -5.46
N PRO A 62 17.47 -7.78 -6.32
CA PRO A 62 17.70 -6.56 -7.10
C PRO A 62 16.54 -6.15 -8.03
N SER A 63 15.65 -7.07 -8.41
CA SER A 63 14.50 -6.76 -9.25
C SER A 63 13.49 -5.88 -8.51
N LEU A 64 13.36 -6.03 -7.18
CA LEU A 64 12.52 -5.16 -6.37
C LEU A 64 13.06 -3.73 -6.36
N ALA A 65 14.37 -3.58 -6.10
CA ALA A 65 15.03 -2.26 -6.13
C ALA A 65 14.86 -1.58 -7.49
N GLY A 66 15.08 -2.32 -8.60
CA GLY A 66 14.89 -1.80 -9.95
C GLY A 66 13.44 -1.39 -10.25
N ALA A 67 12.45 -2.09 -9.69
CA ALA A 67 11.04 -1.72 -9.86
C ALA A 67 10.64 -0.46 -9.07
N LEU A 68 11.35 -0.14 -7.99
CA LEU A 68 11.09 0.97 -7.10
C LEU A 68 12.02 2.18 -7.31
N ASP A 69 13.04 2.03 -8.15
CA ASP A 69 14.02 3.08 -8.39
C ASP A 69 13.36 4.39 -8.88
N GLY A 70 13.79 5.51 -8.30
CA GLY A 70 13.25 6.84 -8.57
C GLY A 70 11.79 7.08 -8.15
N ARG A 71 11.13 6.14 -7.47
CA ARG A 71 9.74 6.31 -7.02
C ARG A 71 9.67 7.02 -5.67
N SER A 72 8.98 8.15 -5.64
CA SER A 72 8.67 8.90 -4.41
C SER A 72 7.23 8.67 -3.91
N ASP A 73 6.43 7.89 -4.65
CA ASP A 73 5.01 7.62 -4.41
C ASP A 73 4.75 6.27 -3.70
N VAL A 74 5.83 5.61 -3.29
CA VAL A 74 5.84 4.35 -2.56
C VAL A 74 6.73 4.50 -1.32
N ALA A 75 6.17 4.27 -0.14
CA ALA A 75 6.93 4.15 1.09
C ALA A 75 7.43 2.71 1.26
N ILE A 76 8.68 2.54 1.68
CA ILE A 76 9.24 1.22 2.02
C ILE A 76 9.23 1.09 3.55
N LEU A 77 8.61 0.02 4.04
CA LEU A 77 8.55 -0.33 5.45
C LEU A 77 9.31 -1.65 5.64
N GLN A 78 10.21 -1.72 6.61
CA GLN A 78 10.86 -2.99 6.94
C GLN A 78 9.83 -3.95 7.56
N HIS A 79 9.79 -5.18 7.05
CA HIS A 79 9.00 -6.27 7.61
C HIS A 79 9.90 -7.46 7.94
N GLY A 80 10.20 -7.64 9.24
CA GLY A 80 11.12 -8.68 9.67
C GLY A 80 12.55 -8.46 9.17
N PHE A 81 13.27 -9.56 8.95
CA PHE A 81 14.61 -9.60 8.38
C PHE A 81 14.74 -10.80 7.44
#